data_AF-A0A651HNP5-F1
#
_entry.id   AF-A0A651HNP5-F1
#
_cell.length_a   1.000
_cell.length_b   1.000
_cell.length_c   1.000
_cell.angle_alpha   90.00
_cell.angle_beta   90.00
_cell.angle_gamma   90.00
#
_symmetry.space_group_name_H-M   'P 1'
#
loop_
_entity.id
_entity.type
_entity.pdbx_description
1 polymer ?
#
loop_
_entity_poly.entity_id
_entity_poly.type
_entity_poly.pdbx_seq_one_letter_code
_entity_poly.pdbx_strand_id
1 'polypeptide(L)'
;SIATFARHFSPALELRRNHPRVVPAVAPLAHLAMNNVALASDVIVDESTSPHPFDDDFKLSAFDSERMPDLLRIARGRVRKRDVFGPMRLHYGFFKLTARQASFLVARRPGAPRDAIAGALGFLHDDVERNIQVFELIAASDASVRFLFTSLLERARDLGVEYIEVEVNAHGTRLQRTLLEVGFLPAAYIPAMVFHEVERLDVVKMVRLLVPPTLGEVHLIHEMRPIFDEVMGNFRTRAVLPRIASSIGELPIFDGLNDEQARRLASAMTVREFGGGEDLCRAGEAADELLVLIEGRANVLLGTGNVVGQVEAGDVVGENALLAETTRTASVVAAHPTVAAVLTRDRLREIRNRRPDIAVVLYRNLARELGRKLREADVAIDRQGNGGGPAQPPPNANPAPT
;
A
#
# COMPACT_ATOMS: atom_id res chain seq x y z
N SER A 1 -29.28 6.09 11.11
CA SER A 1 -28.71 4.74 11.02
C SER A 1 -29.49 3.81 11.93
N ILE A 2 -30.26 2.86 11.37
CA ILE A 2 -31.00 1.87 12.17
C ILE A 2 -30.01 0.77 12.53
N ALA A 3 -29.60 0.72 13.80
CA ALA A 3 -28.83 -0.40 14.34
C ALA A 3 -29.77 -1.60 14.45
N THR A 4 -29.62 -2.59 13.57
CA THR A 4 -30.34 -3.85 13.68
C THR A 4 -29.68 -4.68 14.78
N PHE A 5 -30.32 -4.77 15.94
CA PHE A 5 -29.98 -5.77 16.95
C PHE A 5 -30.22 -7.16 16.36
N ALA A 6 -29.17 -7.83 15.92
CA ALA A 6 -29.23 -9.24 15.57
C ALA A 6 -29.27 -10.05 16.88
N ARG A 7 -30.43 -10.62 17.21
CA ARG A 7 -30.54 -11.60 18.28
C ARG A 7 -29.74 -12.83 17.89
N HIS A 8 -28.72 -13.15 18.69
CA HIS A 8 -27.86 -14.32 18.54
C HIS A 8 -28.72 -15.60 18.50
N PHE A 9 -28.73 -16.31 17.37
CA PHE A 9 -29.21 -17.68 17.29
C PHE A 9 -27.98 -18.57 17.10
N SER A 10 -27.55 -19.28 18.15
CA SER A 10 -26.39 -20.18 18.10
C SER A 10 -26.37 -21.13 16.89
N PRO A 11 -27.51 -21.67 16.39
CA PRO A 11 -27.50 -22.51 15.18
C PRO A 11 -27.08 -21.77 13.91
N ALA A 12 -27.37 -20.47 13.78
CA ALA A 12 -27.09 -19.72 12.55
C ALA A 12 -25.58 -19.55 12.29
N LEU A 13 -24.77 -19.49 13.36
CA LEU A 13 -23.31 -19.41 13.28
C LEU A 13 -22.69 -20.73 12.79
N GLU A 14 -23.28 -21.88 13.17
CA GLU A 14 -22.84 -23.21 12.72
C GLU A 14 -23.30 -23.56 11.29
N LEU A 15 -24.34 -22.88 10.80
CA LEU A 15 -24.91 -23.09 9.47
C LEU A 15 -24.15 -22.38 8.35
N ARG A 16 -23.25 -21.44 8.68
CA ARG A 16 -22.45 -20.74 7.66
C ARG A 16 -21.36 -21.67 7.11
N ARG A 17 -21.57 -22.14 5.87
CA ARG A 17 -20.61 -22.97 5.11
C ARG A 17 -20.49 -22.45 3.68
N ASN A 18 -20.07 -21.19 3.55
CA ASN A 18 -19.93 -20.55 2.24
C ASN A 18 -18.60 -20.90 1.58
N HIS A 19 -17.55 -21.16 2.38
CA HIS A 19 -16.20 -21.46 1.88
C HIS A 19 -15.73 -20.50 0.76
N PRO A 20 -15.73 -19.18 1.04
CA PRO A 20 -15.38 -18.17 0.06
C PRO A 20 -13.95 -18.35 -0.43
N ARG A 21 -13.77 -18.36 -1.75
CA ARG A 21 -12.44 -18.48 -2.38
C ARG A 21 -11.88 -17.09 -2.65
N VAL A 22 -10.88 -16.63 -1.90
CA VAL A 22 -10.33 -15.27 -2.04
C VAL A 22 -8.86 -15.31 -2.48
N VAL A 23 -8.38 -14.20 -3.05
CA VAL A 23 -6.94 -14.03 -3.33
C VAL A 23 -6.14 -13.81 -2.02
N PRO A 24 -4.82 -14.12 -1.98
CA PRO A 24 -4.01 -14.01 -0.76
C PRO A 24 -4.08 -12.64 -0.06
N ALA A 25 -4.16 -11.55 -0.83
CA ALA A 25 -4.25 -10.19 -0.27
C ALA A 25 -5.52 -9.94 0.56
N VAL A 26 -6.59 -10.69 0.33
CA VAL A 26 -7.88 -10.54 1.04
C VAL A 26 -7.92 -11.36 2.33
N ALA A 27 -7.17 -12.47 2.38
CA ALA A 27 -7.21 -13.42 3.49
C ALA A 27 -7.00 -12.77 4.87
N PRO A 28 -6.01 -11.90 5.11
CA PRO A 28 -5.83 -11.25 6.42
C PRO A 28 -7.07 -10.50 6.88
N LEU A 29 -7.70 -9.71 5.99
CA LEU A 29 -8.91 -8.96 6.30
C LEU A 29 -10.11 -9.86 6.55
N ALA A 30 -10.23 -10.95 5.78
CA ALA A 30 -11.31 -11.92 5.98
C ALA A 30 -11.21 -12.59 7.36
N HIS A 31 -10.00 -13.00 7.77
CA HIS A 31 -9.78 -13.57 9.10
C HIS A 31 -10.12 -12.58 10.21
N LEU A 32 -9.67 -11.33 10.09
CA LEU A 32 -9.96 -10.28 11.07
C LEU A 32 -11.46 -9.98 11.16
N ALA A 33 -12.14 -9.84 10.02
CA ALA A 33 -13.57 -9.57 9.96
C ALA A 33 -14.41 -10.70 10.57
N MET A 34 -14.05 -11.96 10.29
CA MET A 34 -14.71 -13.14 10.85
C MET A 34 -14.50 -13.25 12.36
N ASN A 35 -13.28 -13.04 12.84
CA ASN A 35 -12.97 -13.04 14.27
C ASN A 35 -13.74 -11.95 15.03
N ASN A 36 -13.91 -10.76 14.44
CA ASN A 36 -14.66 -9.66 15.05
C ASN A 36 -16.16 -9.97 15.23
N VAL A 37 -16.69 -10.97 14.52
CA VAL A 37 -18.07 -11.47 14.70
C VAL A 37 -18.11 -12.85 15.37
N ALA A 38 -17.02 -13.24 16.05
CA ALA A 38 -16.87 -14.52 16.75
C ALA A 38 -17.10 -15.76 15.87
N LEU A 39 -16.74 -15.67 14.58
CA LEU A 39 -16.80 -16.77 13.63
C LEU A 39 -15.41 -17.23 13.23
N ALA A 40 -15.22 -18.54 13.11
CA ALA A 40 -14.02 -19.10 12.50
C ALA A 40 -14.01 -18.74 11.01
N SER A 41 -12.85 -18.30 10.51
CA SER A 41 -12.64 -18.08 9.08
C SER A 41 -12.72 -19.41 8.33
N ASP A 42 -13.65 -19.53 7.38
CA ASP A 42 -13.81 -20.67 6.47
C ASP A 42 -13.28 -20.38 5.05
N VAL A 43 -12.52 -19.29 4.93
CA VAL A 43 -12.00 -18.75 3.68
C VAL A 43 -10.98 -19.71 3.07
N ILE A 44 -11.10 -19.97 1.77
CA ILE A 44 -10.15 -20.73 0.97
C ILE A 44 -9.26 -19.73 0.22
N VAL A 45 -7.95 -19.81 0.41
CA VAL A 45 -7.01 -18.97 -0.33
C VAL A 45 -6.71 -19.59 -1.69
N ASP A 46 -6.95 -18.82 -2.75
CA ASP A 46 -6.68 -19.19 -4.14
C ASP A 46 -5.45 -18.43 -4.65
N GLU A 47 -4.33 -19.15 -4.74
CA GLU A 47 -3.06 -18.60 -5.22
C GLU A 47 -2.90 -18.72 -6.74
N SER A 48 -3.69 -19.55 -7.42
CA SER A 48 -3.43 -20.01 -8.80
C SER A 48 -4.26 -19.31 -9.86
N THR A 49 -5.41 -18.74 -9.52
CA THR A 49 -6.26 -18.05 -10.51
C THR A 49 -5.51 -16.91 -11.20
N SER A 50 -5.47 -16.89 -12.53
CA SER A 50 -4.88 -15.78 -13.29
C SER A 50 -5.84 -14.59 -13.39
N PRO A 51 -5.37 -13.34 -13.55
CA PRO A 51 -6.22 -12.17 -13.81
C PRO A 51 -7.03 -12.29 -15.13
N HIS A 52 -7.93 -11.34 -15.37
CA HIS A 52 -8.48 -11.12 -16.71
C HIS A 52 -7.38 -10.62 -17.65
N PRO A 53 -7.34 -11.10 -18.91
CA PRO A 53 -6.35 -10.67 -19.87
C PRO A 53 -6.52 -9.18 -20.20
N PHE A 54 -5.42 -8.56 -20.63
CA PHE A 54 -5.46 -7.24 -21.22
C PHE A 54 -5.63 -7.37 -22.73
N ASP A 55 -6.49 -6.54 -23.32
CA ASP A 55 -6.76 -6.41 -24.74
C ASP A 55 -7.13 -4.95 -24.99
N ASP A 56 -6.35 -4.26 -25.83
CA ASP A 56 -6.50 -2.85 -26.18
C ASP A 56 -7.26 -2.64 -27.50
N ASP A 57 -7.78 -3.70 -28.11
CA ASP A 57 -8.60 -3.61 -29.32
C ASP A 57 -10.01 -3.03 -29.04
N PHE A 58 -10.34 -2.71 -27.79
CA PHE A 58 -11.63 -2.11 -27.47
C PHE A 58 -11.64 -0.59 -27.63
N LYS A 59 -12.79 -0.06 -28.05
CA LYS A 59 -13.08 1.38 -28.02
C LYS A 59 -14.13 1.70 -26.97
N LEU A 60 -13.93 2.82 -26.29
CA LEU A 60 -14.93 3.38 -25.39
C LEU A 60 -16.03 4.09 -26.19
N SER A 61 -17.26 3.90 -25.73
CA SER A 61 -18.41 4.67 -26.18
C SER A 61 -19.26 5.10 -24.99
N ALA A 62 -19.95 6.23 -25.14
CA ALA A 62 -20.98 6.64 -24.19
C ALA A 62 -22.13 5.62 -24.19
N PHE A 63 -22.77 5.48 -23.04
CA PHE A 63 -23.96 4.66 -22.91
C PHE A 63 -25.19 5.40 -23.46
N ASP A 64 -25.90 4.76 -24.39
CA ASP A 64 -27.13 5.26 -25.02
C ASP A 64 -28.33 4.36 -24.65
N SER A 65 -29.53 4.95 -24.65
CA SER A 65 -30.77 4.24 -24.31
C SER A 65 -31.22 3.27 -25.41
N GLU A 66 -30.86 3.54 -26.67
CA GLU A 66 -31.19 2.70 -27.83
C GLU A 66 -30.56 1.31 -27.75
N ARG A 67 -29.35 1.18 -27.20
CA ARG A 67 -28.60 -0.07 -27.09
C ARG A 67 -28.67 -0.70 -25.69
N MET A 68 -29.53 -0.18 -24.82
CA MET A 68 -29.90 -0.81 -23.55
C MET A 68 -30.32 -2.28 -23.70
N PRO A 69 -31.12 -2.70 -24.72
CA PRO A 69 -31.52 -4.10 -24.88
C PRO A 69 -30.34 -5.05 -25.07
N ASP A 70 -29.28 -4.61 -25.75
CA ASP A 70 -28.08 -5.42 -25.99
C ASP A 70 -27.32 -5.70 -24.68
N LEU A 71 -27.15 -4.67 -23.85
CA LEU A 71 -26.53 -4.81 -22.52
C LEU A 71 -27.39 -5.67 -21.59
N LEU A 72 -28.72 -5.46 -21.58
CA LEU A 72 -29.63 -6.27 -20.76
C LEU A 72 -29.60 -7.74 -21.15
N ARG A 73 -29.42 -8.06 -22.44
CA ARG A 73 -29.27 -9.43 -22.93
C ARG A 73 -27.99 -10.09 -22.38
N ILE A 74 -26.88 -9.35 -22.37
CA ILE A 74 -25.60 -9.82 -21.77
C ILE A 74 -25.77 -10.01 -20.26
N ALA A 75 -26.33 -9.01 -19.56
CA ALA A 75 -26.53 -9.03 -18.12
C ALA A 75 -27.45 -10.19 -17.67
N ARG A 76 -28.55 -10.44 -18.39
CA ARG A 76 -29.48 -11.55 -18.10
C ARG A 76 -28.81 -12.92 -18.18
N GLY A 77 -27.87 -13.11 -19.10
CA GLY A 77 -27.10 -14.36 -19.20
C GLY A 77 -26.19 -14.65 -17.99
N ARG A 78 -25.93 -13.65 -17.13
CA ARG A 78 -24.97 -13.72 -16.01
C ARG A 78 -25.58 -13.59 -14.61
N VAL A 79 -26.91 -13.53 -14.49
CA VAL A 79 -27.62 -13.26 -13.22
C VAL A 79 -27.25 -14.22 -12.07
N ARG A 80 -26.72 -15.42 -12.38
CA ARG A 80 -26.31 -16.42 -11.37
C ARG A 80 -24.91 -16.25 -10.80
N LYS A 81 -24.00 -15.51 -11.45
CA LYS A 81 -22.61 -15.29 -10.96
C LYS A 81 -22.28 -13.80 -11.03
N ARG A 82 -22.65 -13.08 -9.97
CA ARG A 82 -22.41 -11.64 -9.86
C ARG A 82 -20.98 -11.41 -9.41
N ASP A 83 -20.25 -10.56 -10.14
CA ASP A 83 -18.87 -10.20 -9.79
C ASP A 83 -18.79 -8.90 -8.99
N VAL A 84 -19.65 -7.91 -9.31
CA VAL A 84 -19.71 -6.60 -8.63
C VAL A 84 -21.05 -6.42 -7.94
N PHE A 85 -21.04 -6.10 -6.65
CA PHE A 85 -22.18 -5.66 -5.88
C PHE A 85 -22.32 -4.14 -5.91
N GLY A 86 -23.53 -3.67 -5.69
CA GLY A 86 -23.86 -2.26 -5.84
C GLY A 86 -25.34 -1.98 -5.59
N PRO A 87 -25.68 -0.75 -5.16
CA PRO A 87 -27.02 -0.37 -4.73
C PRO A 87 -28.01 -0.23 -5.90
N MET A 88 -27.50 -0.13 -7.12
CA MET A 88 -28.26 0.10 -8.33
C MET A 88 -27.88 -0.89 -9.42
N ARG A 89 -28.79 -1.18 -10.35
CA ARG A 89 -28.60 -2.17 -11.42
C ARG A 89 -29.30 -1.72 -12.70
N LEU A 90 -28.73 -2.09 -13.85
CA LEU A 90 -29.25 -1.73 -15.17
C LEU A 90 -30.71 -2.15 -15.38
N HIS A 91 -31.09 -3.32 -14.85
CA HIS A 91 -32.45 -3.83 -14.97
C HIS A 91 -33.49 -3.07 -14.12
N TYR A 92 -33.07 -2.14 -13.25
CA TYR A 92 -34.01 -1.23 -12.60
C TYR A 92 -34.55 -0.13 -13.53
N GLY A 93 -34.02 -0.03 -14.75
CA GLY A 93 -34.50 0.86 -15.79
C GLY A 93 -33.69 2.15 -15.93
N PHE A 94 -33.60 2.64 -17.17
CA PHE A 94 -32.78 3.80 -17.55
C PHE A 94 -33.12 5.07 -16.76
N PHE A 95 -34.42 5.41 -16.63
CA PHE A 95 -34.84 6.61 -15.92
C PHE A 95 -34.39 6.64 -14.45
N LYS A 96 -34.39 5.49 -13.77
CA LYS A 96 -33.94 5.38 -12.39
C LYS A 96 -32.43 5.56 -12.27
N LEU A 97 -31.67 5.07 -13.25
CA LEU A 97 -30.22 5.30 -13.35
C LEU A 97 -29.90 6.78 -13.55
N THR A 98 -30.58 7.44 -14.49
CA THR A 98 -30.38 8.87 -14.78
C THR A 98 -30.75 9.74 -13.58
N ALA A 99 -31.85 9.44 -12.88
CA ALA A 99 -32.26 10.16 -11.67
C ALA A 99 -31.23 10.07 -10.52
N ARG A 100 -30.31 9.11 -10.58
CA ARG A 100 -29.23 8.89 -9.62
C ARG A 100 -27.86 9.27 -10.18
N GLN A 101 -27.82 9.99 -11.31
CA GLN A 101 -26.58 10.44 -11.97
C GLN A 101 -25.59 9.29 -12.28
N ALA A 102 -26.13 8.12 -12.65
CA ALA A 102 -25.31 6.98 -13.04
C ALA A 102 -24.61 7.20 -14.37
N SER A 103 -23.33 6.85 -14.43
CA SER A 103 -22.52 6.84 -15.65
C SER A 103 -22.12 5.42 -16.02
N PHE A 104 -21.90 5.19 -17.32
CA PHE A 104 -21.46 3.90 -17.83
C PHE A 104 -20.33 4.08 -18.85
N LEU A 105 -19.26 3.32 -18.68
CA LEU A 105 -18.25 3.08 -19.71
C LEU A 105 -18.68 1.85 -20.49
N VAL A 106 -18.76 1.93 -21.83
CA VAL A 106 -19.11 0.80 -22.68
C VAL A 106 -17.93 0.46 -23.59
N ALA A 107 -17.45 -0.78 -23.49
CA ALA A 107 -16.40 -1.32 -24.34
C ALA A 107 -17.01 -1.96 -25.59
N ARG A 108 -16.50 -1.59 -26.77
CA ARG A 108 -16.92 -2.11 -28.08
C ARG A 108 -15.74 -2.69 -28.84
N ARG A 109 -15.98 -3.76 -29.60
CA ARG A 109 -14.98 -4.31 -30.51
C ARG A 109 -15.16 -3.70 -31.91
N PRO A 110 -14.19 -2.91 -32.42
CA PRO A 110 -14.23 -2.34 -33.76
C PRO A 110 -14.36 -3.43 -34.82
N GLY A 111 -15.15 -3.17 -35.86
CA GLY A 111 -15.30 -4.08 -37.00
C GLY A 111 -16.21 -5.29 -36.75
N ALA A 112 -16.72 -5.51 -35.53
CA ALA A 112 -17.75 -6.51 -35.28
C ALA A 112 -19.13 -6.04 -35.83
N PRO A 113 -20.02 -6.97 -36.27
CA PRO A 113 -21.36 -6.61 -36.69
C PRO A 113 -22.09 -5.80 -35.62
N ARG A 114 -22.66 -4.65 -36.00
CA ARG A 114 -23.34 -3.68 -35.11
C ARG A 114 -22.46 -3.05 -34.01
N ASP A 115 -21.14 -3.05 -34.15
CA ASP A 115 -20.24 -2.45 -33.15
C ASP A 115 -20.46 -3.10 -31.77
N ALA A 116 -20.35 -4.43 -31.78
CA ALA A 116 -20.84 -5.30 -30.72
C ALA A 116 -20.28 -4.91 -29.33
N ILE A 117 -21.19 -4.81 -28.37
CA ILE A 117 -20.84 -4.49 -26.98
C ILE A 117 -20.10 -5.67 -26.37
N ALA A 118 -18.84 -5.43 -25.99
CA ALA A 118 -17.97 -6.40 -25.33
C ALA A 118 -18.09 -6.35 -23.80
N GLY A 119 -18.51 -5.21 -23.25
CA GLY A 119 -18.78 -5.04 -21.83
C GLY A 119 -19.21 -3.61 -21.49
N ALA A 120 -19.65 -3.40 -20.26
CA ALA A 120 -19.92 -2.10 -19.67
C ALA A 120 -19.60 -2.09 -18.17
N LEU A 121 -19.19 -0.94 -17.66
CA LEU A 121 -18.93 -0.69 -16.24
C LEU A 121 -19.75 0.52 -15.80
N GLY A 122 -20.65 0.31 -14.85
CA GLY A 122 -21.53 1.33 -14.28
C GLY A 122 -20.95 1.89 -12.98
N PHE A 123 -20.94 3.21 -12.86
CA PHE A 123 -20.40 3.91 -11.70
C PHE A 123 -21.18 5.17 -11.33
N LEU A 124 -21.12 5.53 -10.06
CA LEU A 124 -21.57 6.81 -9.51
C LEU A 124 -20.35 7.69 -9.25
N HIS A 125 -20.52 8.99 -9.44
CA HIS A 125 -19.52 10.00 -9.08
C HIS A 125 -20.11 10.86 -7.97
N ASP A 126 -19.36 11.00 -6.86
CA ASP A 126 -19.72 11.88 -5.77
C ASP A 126 -18.71 13.04 -5.71
N ASP A 127 -19.17 14.25 -6.05
CA ASP A 127 -18.35 15.46 -6.04
C ASP A 127 -17.94 15.88 -4.60
N VAL A 128 -18.76 15.53 -3.60
CA VAL A 128 -18.55 15.93 -2.19
C VAL A 128 -17.54 15.00 -1.53
N GLU A 129 -17.75 13.68 -1.68
CA GLU A 129 -16.80 12.67 -1.20
C GLU A 129 -15.57 12.54 -2.12
N ARG A 130 -15.57 13.24 -3.26
CA ARG A 130 -14.55 13.17 -4.32
C ARG A 130 -14.23 11.72 -4.68
N ASN A 131 -15.27 10.92 -4.94
CA ASN A 131 -15.10 9.48 -5.16
C ASN A 131 -15.85 8.96 -6.38
N ILE A 132 -15.47 7.76 -6.80
CA ILE A 132 -16.25 6.95 -7.73
C ILE A 132 -16.66 5.64 -7.05
N GLN A 133 -17.94 5.32 -7.08
CA GLN A 133 -18.46 4.03 -6.64
C GLN A 133 -18.91 3.18 -7.84
N VAL A 134 -18.20 2.09 -8.11
CA VAL A 134 -18.58 1.12 -9.13
C VAL A 134 -19.71 0.25 -8.59
N PHE A 135 -20.85 0.23 -9.27
CA PHE A 135 -22.03 -0.52 -8.83
C PHE A 135 -22.38 -1.70 -9.74
N GLU A 136 -21.83 -1.75 -10.95
CA GLU A 136 -22.15 -2.80 -11.93
C GLU A 136 -21.01 -3.05 -12.91
N LEU A 137 -20.80 -4.33 -13.20
CA LEU A 137 -19.90 -4.81 -14.25
C LEU A 137 -20.67 -5.80 -15.10
N ILE A 138 -20.75 -5.52 -16.40
CA ILE A 138 -21.32 -6.39 -17.42
C ILE A 138 -20.19 -6.68 -18.38
N ALA A 139 -19.78 -7.94 -18.52
CA ALA A 139 -18.84 -8.30 -19.57
C ALA A 139 -19.51 -9.32 -20.49
N ALA A 140 -19.17 -9.32 -21.76
CA ALA A 140 -19.42 -10.41 -22.70
C ALA A 140 -18.11 -11.13 -23.04
N SER A 141 -16.99 -10.40 -22.96
CA SER A 141 -15.62 -10.92 -23.12
C SER A 141 -14.78 -10.64 -21.86
N ASP A 142 -14.01 -11.62 -21.41
CA ASP A 142 -13.10 -11.50 -20.27
C ASP A 142 -12.11 -10.35 -20.42
N ALA A 143 -11.62 -10.12 -21.64
CA ALA A 143 -10.63 -9.10 -21.92
C ALA A 143 -11.18 -7.67 -21.74
N SER A 144 -12.50 -7.49 -21.89
CA SER A 144 -13.15 -6.19 -21.67
C SER A 144 -13.10 -5.72 -20.21
N VAL A 145 -12.99 -6.65 -19.25
CA VAL A 145 -13.03 -6.31 -17.81
C VAL A 145 -11.84 -5.43 -17.44
N ARG A 146 -10.63 -5.85 -17.82
CA ARG A 146 -9.41 -5.09 -17.50
C ARG A 146 -9.40 -3.76 -18.24
N PHE A 147 -9.79 -3.74 -19.51
CA PHE A 147 -9.95 -2.52 -20.29
C PHE A 147 -10.89 -1.50 -19.63
N LEU A 148 -12.06 -1.95 -19.16
CA LEU A 148 -13.05 -1.07 -18.50
C LEU A 148 -12.53 -0.46 -17.20
N PHE A 149 -11.82 -1.24 -16.37
CA PHE A 149 -11.23 -0.68 -15.15
C PHE A 149 -10.06 0.26 -15.45
N THR A 150 -9.22 -0.03 -16.44
CA THR A 150 -8.16 0.91 -16.88
C THR A 150 -8.78 2.22 -17.38
N SER A 151 -9.82 2.12 -18.19
CA SER A 151 -10.58 3.27 -18.69
C SER A 151 -11.23 4.09 -17.57
N LEU A 152 -11.68 3.42 -16.50
CA LEU A 152 -12.23 4.07 -15.33
C LEU A 152 -11.16 4.88 -14.58
N LEU A 153 -9.92 4.39 -14.51
CA LEU A 153 -8.81 5.13 -13.88
C LEU A 153 -8.48 6.42 -14.67
N GLU A 154 -8.53 6.36 -16.00
CA GLU A 154 -8.39 7.55 -16.85
C GLU A 154 -9.51 8.55 -16.56
N ARG A 155 -10.76 8.08 -16.57
CA ARG A 155 -11.92 8.92 -16.27
C ARG A 155 -11.87 9.53 -14.87
N ALA A 156 -11.38 8.78 -13.89
CA ALA A 156 -11.25 9.25 -12.52
C ALA A 156 -10.23 10.40 -12.40
N ARG A 157 -9.13 10.34 -13.17
CA ARG A 157 -8.16 11.45 -13.24
C ARG A 157 -8.79 12.70 -13.82
N ASP A 158 -9.57 12.58 -14.90
CA ASP A 158 -10.27 13.72 -15.51
C ASP A 158 -11.27 14.38 -14.56
N LEU A 159 -11.93 13.57 -13.71
CA LEU A 159 -12.88 14.04 -12.71
C LEU A 159 -12.22 14.58 -11.44
N GLY A 160 -10.91 14.36 -11.25
CA GLY A 160 -10.20 14.84 -10.06
C GLY A 160 -10.64 14.19 -8.76
N VAL A 161 -11.13 12.94 -8.82
CA VAL A 161 -11.55 12.17 -7.63
C VAL A 161 -10.32 11.68 -6.85
N GLU A 162 -10.47 11.48 -5.55
CA GLU A 162 -9.42 11.03 -4.64
C GLU A 162 -9.33 9.51 -4.56
N TYR A 163 -10.45 8.81 -4.74
CA TYR A 163 -10.46 7.35 -4.71
C TYR A 163 -11.61 6.74 -5.51
N ILE A 164 -11.45 5.45 -5.82
CA ILE A 164 -12.46 4.61 -6.45
C ILE A 164 -12.73 3.43 -5.55
N GLU A 165 -13.99 3.08 -5.35
CA GLU A 165 -14.41 1.89 -4.62
C GLU A 165 -15.28 0.96 -5.45
N VAL A 166 -15.13 -0.33 -5.20
CA VAL A 166 -15.95 -1.39 -5.80
C VAL A 166 -16.14 -2.52 -4.80
N GLU A 167 -17.38 -2.99 -4.67
CA GLU A 167 -17.70 -4.18 -3.87
C GLU A 167 -17.74 -5.38 -4.79
N VAL A 168 -16.92 -6.40 -4.53
CA VAL A 168 -16.84 -7.59 -5.38
C VAL A 168 -17.19 -8.87 -4.64
N ASN A 169 -17.60 -9.87 -5.41
CA ASN A 169 -17.82 -11.22 -4.94
C ASN A 169 -16.54 -11.83 -4.36
N ALA A 170 -16.63 -12.28 -3.10
CA ALA A 170 -15.55 -12.97 -2.43
C ALA A 170 -15.15 -14.26 -3.16
N HIS A 171 -16.01 -14.91 -3.95
CA HIS A 171 -15.66 -16.06 -4.80
C HIS A 171 -15.12 -15.65 -6.19
N GLY A 172 -15.16 -14.37 -6.55
CA GLY A 172 -14.69 -13.84 -7.81
C GLY A 172 -13.18 -13.61 -7.84
N THR A 173 -12.36 -14.63 -7.56
CA THR A 173 -10.89 -14.53 -7.43
C THR A 173 -10.23 -13.89 -8.64
N ARG A 174 -10.74 -14.19 -9.84
CA ARG A 174 -10.26 -13.61 -11.09
C ARG A 174 -10.43 -12.10 -11.15
N LEU A 175 -11.59 -11.58 -10.76
CA LEU A 175 -11.83 -10.14 -10.68
C LEU A 175 -10.99 -9.52 -9.55
N GLN A 176 -10.94 -10.14 -8.38
CA GLN A 176 -10.10 -9.67 -7.27
C GLN A 176 -8.64 -9.51 -7.69
N ARG A 177 -8.07 -10.50 -8.39
CA ARG A 177 -6.68 -10.42 -8.89
C ARG A 177 -6.49 -9.37 -9.97
N THR A 178 -7.47 -9.24 -10.88
CA THR A 178 -7.47 -8.16 -11.89
C THR A 178 -7.44 -6.79 -11.21
N LEU A 179 -8.27 -6.60 -10.18
CA LEU A 179 -8.36 -5.37 -9.41
C LEU A 179 -7.06 -5.05 -8.67
N LEU A 180 -6.37 -6.05 -8.10
CA LEU A 180 -5.03 -5.86 -7.52
C LEU A 180 -4.02 -5.32 -8.53
N GLU A 181 -4.04 -5.87 -9.76
CA GLU A 181 -3.14 -5.47 -10.85
C GLU A 181 -3.41 -4.05 -11.34
N VAL A 182 -4.68 -3.68 -11.57
CA VAL A 182 -5.03 -2.31 -12.02
C VAL A 182 -5.00 -1.29 -10.89
N GLY A 183 -5.13 -1.75 -9.66
CA GLY A 183 -4.48 -1.12 -8.55
C GLY A 183 -5.28 -0.90 -7.28
N PHE A 184 -6.43 -1.52 -7.22
CA PHE A 184 -7.25 -1.57 -6.04
C PHE A 184 -6.59 -2.47 -4.99
N LEU A 185 -6.89 -2.19 -3.74
CA LEU A 185 -6.47 -2.99 -2.59
C LEU A 185 -7.71 -3.32 -1.77
N PRO A 186 -7.74 -4.48 -1.09
CA PRO A 186 -8.86 -4.81 -0.23
C PRO A 186 -8.87 -3.87 0.97
N ALA A 187 -10.05 -3.29 1.23
CA ALA A 187 -10.29 -2.32 2.29
C ALA A 187 -11.30 -2.84 3.33
N ALA A 188 -12.14 -3.80 2.97
CA ALA A 188 -13.00 -4.50 3.92
C ALA A 188 -13.39 -5.89 3.41
N TYR A 189 -13.73 -6.76 4.35
CA TYR A 189 -14.36 -8.04 4.10
C TYR A 189 -15.70 -8.07 4.85
N ILE A 190 -16.79 -8.38 4.16
CA ILE A 190 -18.14 -8.37 4.71
C ILE A 190 -18.70 -9.78 4.55
N PRO A 191 -18.76 -10.57 5.65
CA PRO A 191 -19.31 -11.91 5.59
C PRO A 191 -20.82 -11.87 5.36
N ALA A 192 -21.32 -12.75 4.51
CA ALA A 192 -22.75 -12.95 4.40
C ALA A 192 -23.25 -13.73 5.62
N MET A 193 -24.26 -13.18 6.31
CA MET A 193 -24.97 -13.89 7.36
C MET A 193 -26.09 -14.73 6.74
N VAL A 194 -26.13 -16.02 7.09
CA VAL A 194 -27.06 -17.01 6.51
C VAL A 194 -28.51 -16.67 6.85
N PHE A 195 -29.37 -16.71 5.83
CA PHE A 195 -30.79 -16.95 6.00
C PHE A 195 -31.12 -18.28 5.31
N HIS A 196 -32.00 -19.07 5.91
CA HIS A 196 -32.47 -20.33 5.34
C HIS A 196 -32.96 -20.11 3.89
N GLU A 197 -32.55 -20.97 2.96
CA GLU A 197 -32.97 -20.99 1.54
C GLU A 197 -32.52 -19.82 0.65
N VAL A 198 -31.65 -18.91 1.11
CA VAL A 198 -31.08 -17.84 0.26
C VAL A 198 -29.56 -17.84 0.29
N GLU A 199 -28.93 -18.23 -0.83
CA GLU A 199 -27.48 -18.08 -1.01
C GLU A 199 -27.12 -16.59 -1.00
N ARG A 200 -26.35 -16.18 0.01
CA ARG A 200 -25.73 -14.85 0.07
C ARG A 200 -24.23 -15.02 0.03
N LEU A 201 -23.60 -14.23 -0.84
CA LEU A 201 -22.17 -14.27 -1.09
C LEU A 201 -21.48 -13.25 -0.20
N ASP A 202 -20.33 -13.64 0.33
CA ASP A 202 -19.43 -12.73 1.02
C ASP A 202 -18.91 -11.66 0.04
N VAL A 203 -18.62 -10.48 0.57
CA VAL A 203 -18.24 -9.31 -0.23
C VAL A 203 -16.86 -8.84 0.19
N VAL A 204 -16.05 -8.47 -0.81
CA VAL A 204 -14.76 -7.79 -0.61
C VAL A 204 -14.91 -6.37 -1.12
N LYS A 205 -14.74 -5.38 -0.24
CA LYS A 205 -14.63 -3.99 -0.67
C LYS A 205 -13.20 -3.75 -1.12
N MET A 206 -13.03 -3.38 -2.38
CA MET A 206 -11.76 -3.06 -3.01
C MET A 206 -11.70 -1.56 -3.30
N VAL A 207 -10.60 -0.91 -2.96
CA VAL A 207 -10.44 0.55 -3.09
C VAL A 207 -9.12 0.89 -3.79
N ARG A 208 -9.17 1.82 -4.74
CA ARG A 208 -8.01 2.45 -5.37
C ARG A 208 -7.93 3.89 -4.90
N LEU A 209 -6.89 4.21 -4.11
CA LEU A 209 -6.54 5.60 -3.84
C LEU A 209 -5.77 6.19 -5.03
N LEU A 210 -6.15 7.40 -5.42
CA LEU A 210 -5.49 8.21 -6.45
C LEU A 210 -4.64 9.33 -5.85
N VAL A 211 -4.85 9.62 -4.57
CA VAL A 211 -4.02 10.53 -3.75
C VAL A 211 -3.33 9.76 -2.62
N PRO A 212 -2.24 10.29 -2.04
CA PRO A 212 -1.60 9.66 -0.90
C PRO A 212 -2.58 9.47 0.28
N PRO A 213 -2.46 8.36 1.03
CA PRO A 213 -3.31 8.12 2.20
C PRO A 213 -2.90 9.03 3.38
N THR A 214 -3.34 10.29 3.36
CA THR A 214 -3.19 11.22 4.49
C THR A 214 -4.34 11.03 5.47
N LEU A 215 -4.02 10.75 6.72
CA LEU A 215 -5.00 10.66 7.80
C LEU A 215 -4.77 11.82 8.77
N GLY A 216 -5.86 12.45 9.19
CA GLY A 216 -5.86 13.32 10.37
C GLY A 216 -5.74 12.51 11.66
N GLU A 217 -6.13 13.11 12.78
CA GLU A 217 -6.22 12.38 14.04
C GLU A 217 -7.33 11.33 13.98
N VAL A 218 -6.99 10.06 14.15
CA VAL A 218 -7.94 8.93 14.09
C VAL A 218 -8.01 8.25 15.45
N HIS A 219 -9.21 8.25 16.04
CA HIS A 219 -9.50 7.48 17.24
C HIS A 219 -10.18 6.16 16.86
N LEU A 220 -9.49 5.05 17.11
CA LEU A 220 -9.98 3.70 16.82
C LEU A 220 -10.29 2.97 18.11
N ILE A 221 -11.41 2.24 18.13
CA ILE A 221 -11.65 1.20 19.14
C ILE A 221 -10.63 0.07 18.96
N HIS A 222 -10.36 -0.65 20.05
CA HIS A 222 -9.31 -1.67 20.10
C HIS A 222 -9.49 -2.73 19.00
N GLU A 223 -10.74 -3.16 18.78
CA GLU A 223 -11.15 -4.21 17.84
C GLU A 223 -10.92 -3.83 16.37
N MET A 224 -10.89 -2.52 16.06
CA MET A 224 -10.70 -2.03 14.69
C MET A 224 -9.24 -1.78 14.33
N ARG A 225 -8.35 -1.71 15.32
CA ARG A 225 -6.93 -1.43 15.10
C ARG A 225 -6.25 -2.44 14.17
N PRO A 226 -6.43 -3.77 14.32
CA PRO A 226 -5.82 -4.73 13.41
C PRO A 226 -6.29 -4.60 11.96
N ILE A 227 -7.58 -4.33 11.74
CA ILE A 227 -8.15 -4.11 10.40
C ILE A 227 -7.56 -2.85 9.79
N PHE A 228 -7.54 -1.76 10.56
CA PHE A 228 -6.98 -0.50 10.11
C PHE A 228 -5.50 -0.64 9.75
N ASP A 229 -4.70 -1.29 10.59
CA ASP A 229 -3.27 -1.48 10.37
C ASP A 229 -2.98 -2.30 9.11
N GLU A 230 -3.81 -3.31 8.83
CA GLU A 230 -3.74 -4.13 7.61
C GLU A 230 -4.09 -3.30 6.36
N VAL A 231 -5.23 -2.60 6.36
CA VAL A 231 -5.69 -1.79 5.23
C VAL A 231 -4.69 -0.65 4.94
N MET A 232 -4.32 0.11 5.96
CA MET A 232 -3.41 1.25 5.80
C MET A 232 -1.99 0.79 5.49
N GLY A 233 -1.55 -0.35 6.03
CA GLY A 233 -0.31 -0.99 5.65
C GLY A 233 -0.27 -1.24 4.14
N ASN A 234 -1.31 -1.87 3.58
CA ASN A 234 -1.40 -2.15 2.16
C ASN A 234 -1.37 -0.87 1.28
N PHE A 235 -2.09 0.20 1.68
CA PHE A 235 -2.06 1.46 0.94
C PHE A 235 -0.69 2.15 0.98
N ARG A 236 -0.05 2.20 2.15
CA ARG A 236 1.31 2.76 2.31
C ARG A 236 2.30 2.00 1.45
N THR A 237 2.30 0.67 1.57
CA THR A 237 3.08 -0.24 0.75
C THR A 237 2.99 0.08 -0.73
N ARG A 238 1.78 0.27 -1.25
CA ARG A 238 1.60 0.53 -2.68
C ARG A 238 2.12 1.90 -3.13
N ALA A 239 2.02 2.93 -2.29
CA ALA A 239 2.59 4.24 -2.59
C ALA A 239 4.13 4.25 -2.50
N VAL A 240 4.65 3.42 -1.59
CA VAL A 240 6.07 3.37 -1.21
C VAL A 240 6.87 2.42 -2.10
N LEU A 241 6.30 1.26 -2.45
CA LEU A 241 6.98 0.21 -3.21
C LEU A 241 7.52 0.71 -4.53
N PRO A 242 6.84 1.48 -5.39
CA PRO A 242 7.45 1.94 -6.64
C PRO A 242 8.71 2.79 -6.44
N ARG A 243 8.76 3.58 -5.35
CA ARG A 243 9.90 4.45 -5.02
C ARG A 243 11.03 3.70 -4.32
N ILE A 244 10.70 2.69 -3.50
CA ILE A 244 11.70 1.84 -2.86
C ILE A 244 12.17 0.72 -3.80
N ALA A 245 11.31 0.18 -4.68
CA ALA A 245 11.56 -0.99 -5.52
C ALA A 245 12.68 -0.77 -6.53
N SER A 246 12.82 0.44 -7.08
CA SER A 246 13.98 0.81 -7.89
C SER A 246 15.28 0.69 -7.10
N SER A 247 15.22 0.84 -5.78
CA SER A 247 16.37 0.86 -4.87
C SER A 247 16.47 -0.37 -3.97
N ILE A 248 15.51 -1.32 -4.00
CA ILE A 248 15.54 -2.54 -3.14
C ILE A 248 16.84 -3.32 -3.35
N GLY A 249 17.30 -3.41 -4.60
CA GLY A 249 18.55 -4.11 -4.93
C GLY A 249 19.83 -3.33 -4.60
N GLU A 250 19.72 -2.04 -4.30
CA GLU A 250 20.86 -1.15 -4.08
C GLU A 250 21.05 -0.80 -2.59
N LEU A 251 19.97 -0.83 -1.81
CA LEU A 251 19.94 -0.43 -0.41
C LEU A 251 20.41 -1.57 0.52
N PRO A 252 21.53 -1.42 1.27
CA PRO A 252 22.11 -2.48 2.10
C PRO A 252 21.17 -3.06 3.16
N ILE A 253 20.15 -2.31 3.58
CA ILE A 253 19.15 -2.78 4.54
C ILE A 253 18.35 -3.99 4.02
N PHE A 254 18.24 -4.15 2.69
CA PHE A 254 17.53 -5.26 2.05
C PHE A 254 18.42 -6.47 1.72
N ASP A 255 19.74 -6.38 1.96
CA ASP A 255 20.68 -7.44 1.58
C ASP A 255 20.30 -8.81 2.14
N GLY A 256 20.22 -9.79 1.24
CA GLY A 256 19.92 -11.18 1.58
C GLY A 256 18.45 -11.48 1.93
N LEU A 257 17.54 -10.51 1.73
CA LEU A 257 16.11 -10.78 1.66
C LEU A 257 15.76 -11.30 0.25
N ASN A 258 14.86 -12.28 0.17
CA ASN A 258 14.25 -12.62 -1.12
C ASN A 258 13.21 -11.57 -1.53
N ASP A 259 12.73 -11.64 -2.77
CA ASP A 259 11.72 -10.75 -3.35
C ASP A 259 10.46 -10.54 -2.48
N GLU A 260 9.95 -11.61 -1.88
CA GLU A 260 8.76 -11.56 -1.01
C GLU A 260 9.06 -10.84 0.29
N GLN A 261 10.19 -11.19 0.92
CA GLN A 261 10.66 -10.61 2.16
C GLN A 261 11.00 -9.13 2.00
N ALA A 262 11.66 -8.76 0.90
CA ALA A 262 12.01 -7.38 0.59
C ALA A 262 10.76 -6.53 0.36
N ARG A 263 9.78 -7.04 -0.41
CA ARG A 263 8.48 -6.38 -0.57
C ARG A 263 7.76 -6.22 0.77
N ARG A 264 7.82 -7.22 1.64
CA ARG A 264 7.20 -7.16 2.97
C ARG A 264 7.94 -6.20 3.91
N LEU A 265 9.26 -6.07 3.85
CA LEU A 265 9.97 -5.03 4.61
C LEU A 265 9.62 -3.63 4.09
N ALA A 266 9.67 -3.42 2.77
CA ALA A 266 9.31 -2.15 2.15
C ALA A 266 7.84 -1.75 2.44
N SER A 267 6.94 -2.73 2.57
CA SER A 267 5.54 -2.55 2.96
C SER A 267 5.36 -1.92 4.35
N ALA A 268 6.31 -2.16 5.24
CA ALA A 268 6.31 -1.64 6.60
C ALA A 268 6.92 -0.23 6.70
N MET A 269 7.52 0.27 5.61
CA MET A 269 8.14 1.58 5.55
C MET A 269 7.20 2.62 4.92
N THR A 270 7.43 3.88 5.22
CA THR A 270 6.84 5.03 4.50
C THR A 270 7.93 5.82 3.79
N VAL A 271 7.59 6.69 2.84
CA VAL A 271 8.55 7.61 2.21
C VAL A 271 8.33 9.00 2.77
N ARG A 272 9.41 9.67 3.15
CA ARG A 272 9.43 11.09 3.55
C ARG A 272 10.41 11.85 2.68
N GLU A 273 10.00 13.02 2.23
CA GLU A 273 10.84 13.96 1.47
C GLU A 273 11.24 15.11 2.37
N PHE A 274 12.46 15.60 2.18
CA PHE A 274 13.04 16.69 2.94
C PHE A 274 13.59 17.74 1.98
N GLY A 275 13.29 19.01 2.24
CA GLY A 275 13.94 20.12 1.55
C GLY A 275 15.41 20.28 1.98
N GLY A 276 16.22 20.95 1.16
CA GLY A 276 17.58 21.32 1.57
C GLY A 276 17.54 22.23 2.82
N GLY A 277 18.30 21.87 3.85
CA GLY A 277 18.32 22.54 5.16
C GLY A 277 17.31 22.02 6.17
N GLU A 278 16.45 21.05 5.80
CA GLU A 278 15.48 20.46 6.72
C GLU A 278 16.10 19.41 7.64
N ASP A 279 15.66 19.37 8.90
CA ASP A 279 16.11 18.38 9.88
C ASP A 279 15.48 17.01 9.61
N LEU A 280 16.32 16.00 9.35
CA LEU A 280 15.89 14.59 9.34
C LEU A 280 15.63 14.09 10.77
N CYS A 281 16.47 14.51 11.72
CA CYS A 281 16.28 14.31 13.15
C CYS A 281 17.14 15.30 13.95
N ARG A 282 16.75 15.60 15.19
CA ARG A 282 17.55 16.46 16.07
C ARG A 282 18.15 15.70 17.25
N ALA A 283 19.36 16.07 17.65
CA ALA A 283 20.01 15.56 18.85
C ALA A 283 19.12 15.77 20.09
N GLY A 284 19.06 14.76 20.96
CA GLY A 284 18.26 14.78 22.19
C GLY A 284 16.80 14.35 22.01
N GLU A 285 16.27 14.29 20.79
CA GLU A 285 14.92 13.78 20.55
C GLU A 285 14.83 12.27 20.79
N ALA A 286 13.65 11.77 21.16
CA ALA A 286 13.39 10.34 21.23
C ALA A 286 13.49 9.73 19.82
N ALA A 287 14.12 8.56 19.72
CA ALA A 287 14.22 7.84 18.45
C ALA A 287 13.11 6.80 18.33
N ASP A 288 12.00 7.20 17.70
CA ASP A 288 10.85 6.32 17.44
C ASP A 288 10.82 5.75 16.02
N GLU A 289 11.81 6.11 15.20
CA GLU A 289 11.96 5.65 13.83
C GLU A 289 13.42 5.63 13.37
N LEU A 290 13.74 4.80 12.38
CA LEU A 290 14.95 4.93 11.58
C LEU A 290 14.59 5.40 10.17
N LEU A 291 15.55 6.04 9.51
CA LEU A 291 15.45 6.52 8.15
C LEU A 291 16.50 5.82 7.29
N VAL A 292 16.15 5.41 6.08
CA VAL A 292 17.09 4.89 5.08
C VAL A 292 17.07 5.86 3.92
N LEU A 293 18.19 6.50 3.63
CA LEU A 293 18.25 7.48 2.54
C LEU A 293 18.13 6.73 1.21
N ILE A 294 17.13 7.09 0.41
CA ILE A 294 16.90 6.55 -0.94
C ILE A 294 17.63 7.44 -1.95
N GLU A 295 17.53 8.76 -1.78
CA GLU A 295 18.12 9.76 -2.67
C GLU A 295 18.59 10.96 -1.85
N GLY A 296 19.64 11.63 -2.31
CA GLY A 296 20.16 12.85 -1.69
C GLY A 296 21.31 12.61 -0.70
N ARG A 297 21.62 13.66 0.07
CA ARG A 297 22.71 13.68 1.06
C ARG A 297 22.33 14.56 2.24
N ALA A 298 22.78 14.20 3.42
CA ALA A 298 22.58 14.98 4.65
C ALA A 298 23.88 15.10 5.45
N ASN A 299 24.01 16.17 6.23
CA ASN A 299 25.14 16.43 7.11
C ASN A 299 24.78 15.98 8.54
N VAL A 300 25.71 15.29 9.20
CA VAL A 300 25.62 14.92 10.61
C VAL A 300 26.27 16.02 11.45
N LEU A 301 25.52 16.58 12.39
CA LEU A 301 25.92 17.70 13.24
C LEU A 301 26.01 17.28 14.71
N LEU A 302 27.11 17.62 15.38
CA LEU A 302 27.28 17.49 16.83
C LEU A 302 27.41 18.86 17.50
N GLY A 303 26.90 18.97 18.72
CA GLY A 303 26.98 20.19 19.53
C GLY A 303 26.33 21.41 18.87
N THR A 304 27.05 22.52 18.78
CA THR A 304 26.56 23.81 18.25
C THR A 304 26.57 23.91 16.72
N GLY A 305 26.44 22.79 16.00
CA GLY A 305 26.35 22.76 14.53
C GLY A 305 27.65 22.42 13.79
N ASN A 306 28.60 21.76 14.46
CA ASN A 306 29.80 21.28 13.77
C ASN A 306 29.46 20.06 12.91
N VAL A 307 29.75 20.12 11.61
CA VAL A 307 29.61 18.97 10.70
C VAL A 307 30.70 17.95 11.02
N VAL A 308 30.27 16.76 11.43
CA VAL A 308 31.16 15.66 11.84
C VAL A 308 31.13 14.47 10.89
N GLY A 309 30.21 14.49 9.92
CA GLY A 309 30.08 13.45 8.91
C GLY A 309 29.01 13.79 7.88
N GLN A 310 28.92 12.96 6.85
CA GLN A 310 27.86 13.00 5.85
C GLN A 310 27.20 11.63 5.76
N VAL A 311 25.93 11.65 5.42
CA VAL A 311 25.15 10.46 5.07
C VAL A 311 24.64 10.62 3.65
N GLU A 312 24.71 9.54 2.87
CA GLU A 312 24.30 9.49 1.47
C GLU A 312 23.23 8.42 1.23
N ALA A 313 22.75 8.29 -0.01
CA ALA A 313 21.84 7.22 -0.39
C ALA A 313 22.42 5.83 -0.03
N GLY A 314 21.60 4.98 0.58
CA GLY A 314 22.01 3.69 1.16
C GLY A 314 22.26 3.74 2.66
N ASP A 315 22.62 4.90 3.21
CA ASP A 315 22.90 5.02 4.64
C ASP A 315 21.61 5.00 5.48
N VAL A 316 21.74 4.43 6.67
CA VAL A 316 20.67 4.43 7.67
C VAL A 316 20.91 5.57 8.66
N VAL A 317 19.88 6.20 9.20
CA VAL A 317 19.97 7.23 10.22
C VAL A 317 19.03 6.89 11.36
N GLY A 318 19.54 6.94 12.59
CA GLY A 318 18.74 6.72 13.80
C GLY A 318 18.66 5.28 14.27
N GLU A 319 19.27 4.35 13.55
CA GLU A 319 19.28 2.93 13.89
C GLU A 319 19.84 2.68 15.28
N ASN A 320 20.91 3.38 15.68
CA ASN A 320 21.49 3.24 17.01
C ASN A 320 20.47 3.57 18.11
N ALA A 321 19.86 4.75 18.03
CA ALA A 321 18.94 5.22 19.04
C ALA A 321 17.62 4.42 19.06
N LEU A 322 17.15 3.96 17.89
CA LEU A 322 16.01 3.06 17.80
C LEU A 322 16.28 1.72 18.51
N LEU A 323 17.43 1.10 18.21
CA LEU A 323 17.81 -0.23 18.70
C LEU A 323 18.24 -0.24 20.17
N ALA A 324 18.98 0.78 20.61
CA ALA A 324 19.45 0.91 21.99
C ALA A 324 18.39 1.51 22.93
N GLU A 325 17.24 1.93 22.40
CA GLU A 325 16.17 2.63 23.13
C GLU A 325 16.67 3.90 23.84
N THR A 326 17.49 4.68 23.13
CA THR A 326 18.10 5.93 23.60
C THR A 326 17.62 7.13 22.78
N THR A 327 18.08 8.34 23.15
CA THR A 327 17.83 9.56 22.38
C THR A 327 18.81 9.69 21.20
N ARG A 328 18.46 10.54 20.23
CA ARG A 328 19.34 10.89 19.10
C ARG A 328 20.64 11.49 19.62
N THR A 329 21.77 10.95 19.20
CA THR A 329 23.10 11.44 19.62
C THR A 329 23.58 12.65 18.82
N ALA A 330 23.06 12.84 17.61
CA ALA A 330 23.43 13.90 16.68
C ALA A 330 22.20 14.40 15.91
N SER A 331 22.27 15.63 15.43
CA SER A 331 21.28 16.15 14.46
C SER A 331 21.72 15.75 13.06
N VAL A 332 20.76 15.52 12.17
CA VAL A 332 21.04 15.22 10.76
C VAL A 332 20.20 16.16 9.91
N VAL A 333 20.84 16.89 9.01
CA VAL A 333 20.21 17.97 8.23
C VAL A 333 20.45 17.74 6.76
N ALA A 334 19.38 17.76 5.96
CA ALA A 334 19.43 17.59 4.52
C ALA A 334 20.37 18.65 3.89
N ALA A 335 21.39 18.22 3.15
CA ALA A 335 22.27 19.13 2.42
C ALA A 335 21.60 19.59 1.11
N HIS A 336 20.79 18.71 0.52
CA HIS A 336 20.00 18.89 -0.71
C HIS A 336 18.62 18.25 -0.54
N PRO A 337 17.66 18.47 -1.47
CA PRO A 337 16.43 17.68 -1.49
C PRO A 337 16.73 16.19 -1.34
N THR A 338 16.16 15.57 -0.31
CA THR A 338 16.51 14.23 0.15
C THR A 338 15.24 13.40 0.33
N VAL A 339 15.28 12.14 -0.07
CA VAL A 339 14.17 11.19 0.06
C VAL A 339 14.61 10.06 0.97
N ALA A 340 13.81 9.72 1.99
CA ALA A 340 14.12 8.62 2.89
C ALA A 340 12.93 7.67 3.06
N ALA A 341 13.24 6.38 3.15
CA ALA A 341 12.31 5.36 3.65
C ALA A 341 12.35 5.36 5.19
N VAL A 342 11.20 5.43 5.82
CA VAL A 342 11.06 5.54 7.27
C VAL A 342 10.48 4.25 7.84
N LEU A 343 11.14 3.65 8.82
CA LEU A 343 10.66 2.49 9.56
C LEU A 343 10.48 2.85 11.04
N THR A 344 9.24 2.85 11.53
CA THR A 344 8.93 3.18 12.93
C THR A 344 9.18 2.00 13.87
N ARG A 345 9.37 2.29 15.15
CA ARG A 345 9.54 1.31 16.23
C ARG A 345 8.39 0.30 16.26
N ASP A 346 7.16 0.77 16.12
CA ASP A 346 5.97 -0.09 16.14
C ASP A 346 5.93 -1.03 14.94
N ARG A 347 6.31 -0.56 13.75
CA ARG A 347 6.40 -1.40 12.55
C ARG A 347 7.54 -2.41 12.65
N LEU A 348 8.69 -2.01 13.19
CA LEU A 348 9.79 -2.93 13.49
C LEU A 348 9.36 -4.03 14.48
N ARG A 349 8.64 -3.66 15.55
CA ARG A 349 8.07 -4.61 16.52
C ARG A 349 7.07 -5.55 15.86
N GLU A 350 6.23 -5.04 14.96
CA GLU A 350 5.28 -5.86 14.20
C GLU A 350 6.00 -6.89 13.32
N ILE A 351 7.03 -6.48 12.56
CA ILE A 351 7.84 -7.39 11.73
C ILE A 351 8.47 -8.46 12.61
N ARG A 352 9.07 -8.08 13.74
CA ARG A 352 9.68 -9.03 14.69
C ARG A 352 8.69 -10.10 15.16
N ASN A 353 7.44 -9.70 15.44
CA ASN A 353 6.44 -10.60 15.98
C ASN A 353 5.78 -11.47 14.89
N ARG A 354 5.54 -10.91 13.69
CA ARG A 354 4.78 -11.58 12.61
C ARG A 354 5.65 -12.29 11.58
N ARG A 355 6.87 -11.80 11.35
CA ARG A 355 7.83 -12.31 10.35
C ARG A 355 9.26 -12.32 10.92
N PRO A 356 9.54 -13.20 11.91
CA PRO A 356 10.87 -13.31 12.51
C PRO A 356 11.98 -13.58 11.49
N ASP A 357 11.64 -14.27 10.38
CA ASP A 357 12.55 -14.54 9.25
C ASP A 357 13.07 -13.25 8.61
N ILE A 358 12.22 -12.23 8.44
CA ILE A 358 12.61 -10.91 7.94
C ILE A 358 13.39 -10.15 9.01
N ALA A 359 12.92 -10.19 10.25
CA ALA A 359 13.51 -9.45 11.35
C ALA A 359 14.97 -9.82 11.59
N VAL A 360 15.31 -11.11 11.57
CA VAL A 360 16.69 -11.59 11.76
C VAL A 360 17.63 -11.01 10.70
N VAL A 361 17.22 -11.01 9.44
CA VAL A 361 18.01 -10.44 8.34
C VAL A 361 18.14 -8.93 8.48
N LEU A 362 17.05 -8.24 8.81
CA LEU A 362 17.04 -6.80 9.05
C LEU A 362 18.01 -6.40 10.18
N TYR A 363 17.93 -7.05 11.36
CA TYR A 363 18.82 -6.77 12.48
C TYR A 363 20.28 -7.04 12.14
N ARG A 364 20.56 -8.11 11.38
CA ARG A 364 21.92 -8.39 10.88
C ARG A 364 22.43 -7.25 9.99
N ASN A 365 21.59 -6.73 9.09
CA ASN A 365 21.98 -5.66 8.17
C ASN A 365 22.20 -4.34 8.94
N LEU A 366 21.35 -4.01 9.92
CA LEU A 366 21.55 -2.86 10.81
C LEU A 366 22.83 -2.99 11.65
N ALA A 367 23.14 -4.18 12.17
CA ALA A 367 24.36 -4.42 12.94
C ALA A 367 25.63 -4.25 12.07
N ARG A 368 25.59 -4.70 10.81
CA ARG A 368 26.68 -4.48 9.85
C ARG A 368 26.91 -3.00 9.59
N GLU A 369 25.83 -2.25 9.42
CA GLU A 369 25.86 -0.82 9.17
C GLU A 369 26.43 -0.04 10.37
N LEU A 370 25.97 -0.35 11.58
CA LEU A 370 26.57 0.19 12.81
C LEU A 370 28.06 -0.12 12.91
N GLY A 371 28.45 -1.35 12.60
CA GLY A 371 29.86 -1.74 12.58
C GLY A 371 30.69 -1.00 11.53
N ARG A 372 30.11 -0.68 10.37
CA ARG A 372 30.76 0.13 9.32
C ARG A 372 31.02 1.55 9.83
N LYS A 373 30.00 2.22 10.36
CA LYS A 373 30.11 3.58 10.90
C LYS A 373 31.10 3.68 12.06
N LEU A 374 31.15 2.68 12.93
CA LEU A 374 32.11 2.66 14.03
C LEU A 374 33.56 2.64 13.52
N ARG A 375 33.85 1.78 12.53
CA ARG A 375 35.19 1.73 11.91
C ARG A 375 35.57 3.04 11.22
N GLU A 376 34.62 3.69 10.55
CA GLU A 376 34.84 4.99 9.91
C GLU A 376 35.14 6.09 10.93
N ALA A 377 34.43 6.08 12.06
CA ALA A 377 34.68 6.99 13.17
C ALA A 377 36.06 6.75 13.81
N ASP A 378 36.45 5.50 14.04
CA ASP A 378 37.77 5.14 14.59
C ASP A 378 38.92 5.66 13.69
N VAL A 379 38.78 5.49 12.36
CA VAL A 379 39.76 5.99 11.38
C VAL A 379 39.81 7.52 11.35
N ALA A 380 38.67 8.20 11.50
CA ALA A 380 38.62 9.66 11.54
C ALA A 380 39.32 10.22 12.80
N ILE A 381 39.16 9.56 13.94
CA ILE A 381 39.83 9.92 15.20
C ILE A 381 41.35 9.73 15.10
N ASP A 382 41.82 8.61 14.55
CA ASP A 382 43.25 8.33 14.39
C ASP A 382 43.97 9.37 13.49
N ARG A 383 43.31 9.82 12.42
CA ARG A 383 43.83 10.88 11.54
C ARG A 383 43.96 12.24 12.24
N GLN A 384 43.11 12.55 13.22
CA GLN A 384 43.21 13.78 14.00
C GLN A 384 44.31 13.70 15.08
N GLY A 385 44.62 12.51 15.59
CA GLY A 385 45.67 12.29 16.60
C GLY A 385 47.10 12.48 16.08
N ASN A 386 47.36 12.23 14.79
CA ASN A 386 48.70 12.31 14.19
C ASN A 386 49.12 13.70 13.66
N GLY A 387 48.32 14.76 13.87
CA GLY A 387 48.52 16.07 13.26
C GLY A 387 49.08 17.21 14.13
N GLY A 388 49.45 16.97 15.40
CA GLY A 388 49.73 18.07 16.34
C GLY A 388 50.93 17.89 17.27
N GLY A 389 52.12 18.28 16.82
CA GLY A 389 53.26 18.58 17.68
C GLY A 389 54.20 19.60 17.02
N PRO A 390 54.55 20.73 17.64
CA PRO A 390 55.41 21.73 17.02
C PRO A 390 56.84 21.17 16.88
N ALA A 391 57.42 21.31 15.69
CA ALA A 391 58.80 20.96 15.43
C ALA A 391 59.73 21.77 16.35
N GLN A 392 60.44 21.08 17.23
CA GLN A 392 61.50 21.66 18.05
C GLN A 392 62.64 22.13 17.14
N PRO A 393 63.11 23.39 17.27
CA PRO A 393 64.24 23.85 16.47
C PRO A 393 65.54 23.15 16.93
N PRO A 394 66.49 22.91 16.02
CA PRO A 394 67.71 22.14 16.30
C PRO A 394 68.63 22.87 17.29
N PRO A 395 69.44 22.12 18.07
CA PRO A 395 70.31 22.70 19.08
C PRO A 395 71.50 23.45 18.44
N ASN A 396 71.83 24.58 19.06
CA ASN A 396 72.85 25.54 18.68
C ASN A 396 74.24 24.90 18.51
N ALA A 397 74.88 25.10 17.35
CA ALA A 397 76.25 24.67 17.10
C ALA A 397 77.25 25.63 17.77
N ASN A 398 78.20 25.07 18.53
CA ASN A 398 79.31 25.80 19.16
C ASN A 398 80.24 26.46 18.12
N PRO A 399 80.94 27.55 18.50
CA PRO A 399 81.81 28.29 17.59
C PRO A 399 83.15 27.55 17.37
N ALA A 400 83.68 27.66 16.15
CA ALA A 400 84.95 27.08 15.74
C ALA A 400 86.17 27.77 16.39
N PRO A 401 87.30 27.07 16.60
CA PRO A 401 88.52 27.68 17.11
C PRO A 401 89.40 28.27 15.98
N THR A 402 89.87 29.49 16.25
CA THR A 402 90.94 30.31 15.64
C THR A 402 90.92 30.61 14.14
#